data_AF-A0A970DC80-F1
#
_entry.id   AF-A0A970DC80-F1
#
_cell.length_a   1.000
_cell.length_b   1.000
_cell.length_c   1.000
_cell.angle_alpha   90.00
_cell.angle_beta   90.00
_cell.angle_gamma   90.00
#
_symmetry.space_group_name_H-M   'P 1'
#
loop_
_entity.id
_entity.type
_entity.pdbx_description
1 polymer ?
#
loop_
_entity_poly.entity_id
_entity_poly.type
_entity_poly.pdbx_seq_one_letter_code
_entity_poly.pdbx_strand_id
1 'polypeptide(L)' 'MKTVDARNLSLLKKHPLIFGSINQLQPGDSVLIINDHDPKPLKVKLAADRSASYEFEYLQEGPVDWKVKITRIK' A
#
# COMPACT_ATOMS: atom_id res chain seq x y z
N MET A 1 -7.63 0.02 -11.16
CA MET A 1 -6.78 -0.30 -10.00
C MET A 1 -5.37 -0.61 -10.48
N LYS A 2 -4.37 0.16 -10.03
CA LYS A 2 -2.94 -0.03 -10.36
C LYS A 2 -2.35 -1.10 -9.43
N THR A 3 -1.32 -1.82 -9.89
CA THR A 3 -0.55 -2.76 -9.05
C THR A 3 0.90 -2.30 -8.90
N VAL A 4 1.44 -2.42 -7.69
CA VAL A 4 2.84 -2.15 -7.33
C VAL A 4 3.42 -3.42 -6.73
N ASP A 5 4.37 -4.05 -7.42
CA ASP A 5 5.10 -5.21 -6.91
C ASP A 5 6.42 -4.75 -6.27
N ALA A 6 6.55 -4.97 -4.97
CA ALA A 6 7.68 -4.54 -4.15
C ALA A 6 8.53 -5.70 -3.62
N ARG A 7 8.26 -6.94 -4.02
CA ARG A 7 8.92 -8.15 -3.46
C ARG A 7 10.42 -8.18 -3.66
N ASN A 8 10.91 -7.67 -4.80
CA ASN A 8 12.34 -7.68 -5.14
C ASN A 8 13.02 -6.30 -5.06
N LEU A 9 12.36 -5.33 -4.42
CA LEU A 9 12.88 -3.98 -4.27
C LEU A 9 13.55 -3.81 -2.92
N SER A 10 14.69 -3.12 -2.88
CA SER A 10 15.28 -2.70 -1.61
C SER A 10 14.39 -1.68 -0.89
N LEU A 11 14.57 -1.52 0.42
CA LEU A 11 13.79 -0.59 1.23
C LEU A 11 13.77 0.84 0.66
N LEU A 12 14.95 1.31 0.22
CA LEU A 12 15.16 2.64 -0.37
C LEU A 12 14.40 2.84 -1.68
N LYS A 13 14.19 1.76 -2.46
CA LYS A 13 13.43 1.83 -3.72
C LYS A 13 11.93 1.60 -3.49
N LYS A 14 11.55 0.67 -2.61
CA LYS A 14 10.14 0.33 -2.40
C LYS A 14 9.35 1.43 -1.72
N HIS A 15 9.94 2.11 -0.72
CA HIS A 15 9.22 3.17 0.02
C HIS A 15 8.74 4.31 -0.91
N PRO A 16 9.60 5.00 -1.68
CA PRO A 16 9.15 6.07 -2.57
C PRO A 16 8.13 5.61 -3.60
N LEU A 17 8.29 4.38 -4.14
CA LEU A 17 7.38 3.84 -5.14
C LEU A 17 5.96 3.58 -4.58
N ILE A 18 5.88 2.97 -3.39
CA ILE A 18 4.62 2.67 -2.72
C ILE A 18 3.93 3.97 -2.32
N PHE A 19 4.61 4.85 -1.58
CA PHE A 19 4.02 6.12 -1.13
C PHE A 19 3.67 7.04 -2.30
N GLY A 20 4.52 7.13 -3.33
CA GLY A 20 4.22 7.88 -4.54
C GLY A 20 2.97 7.36 -5.25
N SER A 21 2.76 6.04 -5.30
CA SER A 21 1.56 5.46 -5.91
C SER A 21 0.30 5.68 -5.07
N ILE A 22 0.40 5.69 -3.74
CA ILE A 22 -0.73 5.99 -2.84
C ILE A 22 -1.10 7.47 -2.91
N ASN A 23 -0.11 8.38 -2.89
CA ASN A 23 -0.34 9.83 -2.92
C ASN A 23 -0.99 10.33 -4.22
N GLN A 24 -0.91 9.55 -5.29
CA GLN A 24 -1.56 9.87 -6.58
C GLN A 24 -3.04 9.46 -6.61
N LEU A 25 -3.52 8.67 -5.65
CA LEU A 25 -4.92 8.23 -5.62
C LEU A 25 -5.86 9.41 -5.41
N GLN A 26 -6.90 9.49 -6.23
CA GLN A 26 -8.07 10.32 -5.95
C GLN A 26 -9.06 9.55 -5.05
N PRO A 27 -9.99 10.23 -4.37
CA PRO A 27 -11.06 9.55 -3.64
C PRO A 27 -11.81 8.55 -4.53
N GLY A 28 -11.95 7.31 -4.07
CA GLY A 28 -12.50 6.18 -4.82
C GLY A 28 -11.47 5.32 -5.57
N ASP A 29 -10.25 5.83 -5.80
CA ASP A 29 -9.21 5.05 -6.46
C ASP A 29 -8.54 4.06 -5.51
N SER A 30 -8.08 2.95 -6.07
CA SER A 30 -7.32 1.93 -5.36
C SER A 30 -6.00 1.57 -6.03
N VAL A 31 -5.02 1.20 -5.20
CA VAL A 31 -3.77 0.54 -5.59
C VAL A 31 -3.64 -0.80 -4.87
N LEU A 32 -3.15 -1.81 -5.58
CA LEU A 32 -2.73 -3.10 -5.03
C LEU A 32 -1.23 -3.06 -4.77
N ILE A 33 -0.80 -3.34 -3.55
CA ILE A 33 0.60 -3.51 -3.17
C ILE A 33 0.86 -5.00 -2.97
N ILE A 34 1.88 -5.54 -3.63
CA ILE A 34 2.39 -6.90 -3.42
C ILE A 34 3.75 -6.79 -2.73
N ASN A 35 3.90 -7.40 -1.56
CA ASN A 35 5.12 -7.31 -0.75
C ASN A 35 5.57 -8.70 -0.29
N ASP A 36 6.86 -8.83 0.00
CA ASP A 36 7.53 -10.05 0.45
C ASP A 36 7.33 -10.32 1.96
N HIS A 37 6.69 -9.39 2.67
CA HIS A 37 6.37 -9.49 4.10
C HIS A 37 5.13 -8.65 4.42
N ASP A 38 4.58 -8.81 5.62
CA ASP A 38 3.41 -8.04 6.08
C ASP A 38 3.72 -6.53 6.08
N PRO A 39 3.00 -5.72 5.29
CA PRO A 39 3.16 -4.27 5.27
C PRO A 39 2.47 -3.56 6.46
N LYS A 40 2.33 -4.18 7.64
CA LYS A 40 1.75 -3.57 8.85
C LYS A 40 2.28 -2.16 9.19
N PRO A 41 3.59 -1.84 9.06
CA PRO A 41 4.07 -0.47 9.26
C PRO A 41 3.46 0.56 8.30
N LEU A 42 3.14 0.15 7.07
CA LEU A 42 2.45 0.99 6.09
C LEU A 42 1.02 1.31 6.57
N LYS A 43 0.28 0.31 7.06
CA LYS A 43 -1.08 0.49 7.60
C LYS A 43 -1.10 1.52 8.74
N VAL A 44 -0.14 1.43 9.67
CA VAL A 44 0.00 2.38 10.79
C VAL A 44 0.28 3.80 10.28
N LYS A 45 1.19 3.94 9.30
CA LYS A 45 1.50 5.26 8.72
C LYS A 45 0.29 5.90 8.03
N LEU A 46 -0.48 5.13 7.27
CA LEU A 46 -1.69 5.63 6.61
C LEU A 46 -2.78 6.01 7.61
N ALA A 47 -2.93 5.26 8.71
CA ALA A 47 -3.87 5.60 9.77
C ALA A 47 -3.48 6.87 10.55
N ALA A 48 -2.19 7.20 10.59
CA ALA A 48 -1.68 8.41 11.23
C ALA A 48 -1.73 9.66 10.33
N ASP A 49 -1.94 9.49 9.02
CA ASP A 49 -2.08 10.59 8.07
C ASP A 49 -3.43 11.31 8.30
N ARG A 50 -3.36 12.58 8.72
CA ARG A 50 -4.55 13.41 8.98
C ARG A 50 -5.07 14.11 7.73
N SER A 51 -4.33 14.07 6.62
CA SER A 51 -4.67 14.77 5.37
C SER A 51 -5.56 13.96 4.43
N ALA A 52 -5.62 12.65 4.62
CA ALA A 52 -6.39 11.72 3.78
C ALA A 52 -6.95 10.57 4.63
N SER A 53 -7.92 9.86 4.08
CA SER A 53 -8.45 8.63 4.70
C SER A 53 -8.30 7.46 3.76
N TYR A 54 -7.78 6.35 4.27
CA TYR A 54 -7.52 5.16 3.47
C TYR A 54 -8.23 3.94 4.07
N GLU A 55 -8.83 3.14 3.21
CA GLU A 55 -9.20 1.77 3.51
C GLU A 55 -8.03 0.85 3.18
N PHE A 56 -7.77 -0.12 4.05
CA PHE A 56 -6.65 -1.05 3.95
C PHE A 56 -7.17 -2.49 4.07
N GLU A 57 -7.21 -3.19 2.95
CA GLU A 57 -7.78 -4.53 2.82
C GLU A 57 -6.67 -5.54 2.48
N TYR A 58 -6.55 -6.61 3.27
CA TYR A 58 -5.70 -7.74 2.90
C TYR A 58 -6.46 -8.61 1.89
N LEU A 59 -5.89 -8.76 0.70
CA LEU A 59 -6.36 -9.70 -0.32
C LEU A 59 -5.62 -11.05 -0.24
N GLN A 60 -4.42 -11.04 0.32
CA GLN A 60 -3.64 -12.24 0.62
C GLN A 60 -2.71 -11.98 1.80
N GLU A 61 -2.75 -12.88 2.78
CA GLU A 61 -1.92 -12.83 3.99
C GLU A 61 -0.89 -13.96 3.99
N GLY A 62 0.26 -13.73 3.35
CA GLY A 62 1.46 -14.55 3.48
C GLY A 62 1.30 -16.06 3.22
N PRO A 63 2.28 -16.88 3.65
CA PRO A 63 3.61 -16.47 4.11
C PRO A 63 4.55 -16.04 2.97
N VAL A 64 4.21 -16.37 1.72
CA VAL A 64 5.06 -16.10 0.55
C VAL A 64 4.86 -14.69 0.01
N ASP A 65 3.61 -14.31 -0.24
CA ASP A 65 3.26 -12.99 -0.73
C ASP A 65 2.18 -12.36 0.15
N TRP A 66 2.31 -11.05 0.36
CA TRP A 66 1.32 -10.22 1.01
C TRP A 66 0.72 -9.27 -0.01
N LYS A 67 -0.59 -9.36 -0.23
CA LYS A 67 -1.31 -8.51 -1.19
C LYS A 67 -2.28 -7.64 -0.41
N VAL A 68 -2.09 -6.33 -0.47
CA VAL A 68 -2.95 -5.36 0.20
C VAL A 68 -3.51 -4.37 -0.80
N LYS A 69 -4.83 -4.22 -0.80
CA LYS A 69 -5.52 -3.19 -1.56
C LYS A 69 -5.70 -1.98 -0.65
N ILE A 70 -5.27 -0.83 -1.14
CA ILE A 70 -5.39 0.45 -0.46
C ILE A 70 -6.30 1.32 -1.31
N THR A 71 -7.40 1.78 -0.75
CA THR A 71 -8.36 2.67 -1.41
C THR A 71 -8.36 4.01 -0.70
N ARG A 72 -8.24 5.11 -1.44
CA ARG A 72 -8.43 6.44 -0.85
C ARG A 72 -9.92 6.72 -0.73
N ILE A 73 -10.39 7.05 0.47
CA ILE A 73 -11.80 7.33 0.74
C ILE A 73 -12.10 8.82 0.65
N LYS A 74 -11.17 9.67 1.08
CA LYS A 74 -11.28 11.14 1.09
C LYS A 74 -9.92 11.79 0.83
#